data_AF-A0A800CH79-F1
#
_entry.id   AF-A0A800CH79-F1
#
_cell.length_a   1.000
_cell.length_b   1.000
_cell.length_c   1.000
_cell.angle_alpha   90.00
_cell.angle_beta   90.00
_cell.angle_gamma   90.00
#
_symmetry.space_group_name_H-M   'P 1'
#
loop_
_entity.id
_entity.type
_entity.pdbx_description
1 polymer ?
#
loop_
_entity_poly.entity_id
_entity_poly.type
_entity_poly.pdbx_seq_one_letter_code
_entity_poly.pdbx_strand_id
1 'polypeptide(L)' 'MIRIVTYNLEFGGRGREDAIYAVLSHLDADVVGLTEADDPDVAAELAQRLEMQYVWAEGS' A
#
# COMPACT_ATOMS: atom_id res chain seq x y z
N MET A 1 -11.97 17.31 -0.47
CA MET A 1 -10.75 17.43 -1.31
C MET A 1 -10.20 16.04 -1.44
N ILE A 2 -9.83 15.59 -2.64
CA ILE A 2 -9.29 14.23 -2.85
C ILE A 2 -7.78 14.26 -2.64
N ARG A 3 -7.25 13.27 -1.90
CA ARG A 3 -5.82 13.09 -1.62
C ARG A 3 -5.34 11.76 -2.19
N ILE A 4 -4.33 11.85 -3.06
CA ILE A 4 -3.71 10.70 -3.72
C ILE A 4 -2.25 10.62 -3.26
N VAL A 5 -1.84 9.46 -2.79
CA VAL A 5 -0.48 9.19 -2.32
C VAL A 5 0.13 8.06 -3.14
N THR A 6 1.41 8.16 -3.44
CA THR A 6 2.20 7.04 -3.97
C THR A 6 3.28 6.66 -2.98
N TYR A 7 3.48 5.35 -2.76
CA TYR A 7 4.48 4.81 -1.85
C TYR A 7 5.18 3.61 -2.49
N ASN A 8 6.50 3.53 -2.41
CA ASN A 8 7.29 2.40 -2.89
C ASN A 8 7.58 1.45 -1.73
N LEU A 9 7.27 0.16 -1.88
CA LEU A 9 7.42 -0.84 -0.81
C LEU A 9 8.85 -1.38 -0.65
N GLU A 10 9.73 -1.11 -1.62
CA GLU A 10 11.11 -1.57 -1.73
C GLU A 10 11.23 -3.09 -1.59
N PHE A 11 11.30 -3.84 -2.69
CA PHE A 11 11.29 -5.31 -2.68
C PHE A 11 10.05 -5.92 -1.98
N GLY A 12 8.85 -5.43 -2.30
CA GLY A 12 7.58 -6.02 -1.83
C GLY A 12 7.17 -5.67 -0.38
N GLY A 13 8.04 -5.06 0.43
CA GLY A 13 7.66 -4.56 1.76
C GLY A 13 7.45 -5.61 2.86
N ARG A 14 7.72 -6.88 2.57
CA ARG A 14 7.57 -8.01 3.52
C ARG A 14 8.38 -7.78 4.79
N GLY A 15 7.76 -8.02 5.95
CA GLY A 15 8.36 -7.81 7.27
C GLY A 15 8.38 -6.35 7.74
N ARG A 16 7.81 -5.41 6.96
CA ARG A 16 7.68 -3.98 7.31
C ARG A 16 6.23 -3.50 7.29
N GLU A 17 5.26 -4.40 7.21
CA GLU A 17 3.83 -4.13 7.03
C GLU A 17 3.30 -3.15 8.09
N ASP A 18 3.70 -3.34 9.34
CA ASP A 18 3.29 -2.46 10.45
C ASP A 18 3.82 -1.03 10.31
N ALA A 19 5.08 -0.87 9.91
CA ALA A 19 5.68 0.44 9.71
C ALA A 19 5.05 1.16 8.51
N ILE A 20 4.82 0.42 7.42
CA ILE A 20 4.18 0.94 6.21
C ILE A 20 2.75 1.35 6.51
N TYR A 21 1.98 0.50 7.18
CA TYR A 21 0.61 0.82 7.62
C TYR A 21 0.57 2.05 8.51
N ALA A 22 1.50 2.19 9.46
CA ALA A 22 1.58 3.36 10.32
C ALA A 22 1.79 4.65 9.49
N VAL A 23 2.63 4.63 8.47
CA VAL A 23 2.80 5.79 7.57
C VAL A 23 1.52 6.06 6.79
N LEU A 24 0.98 5.06 6.09
CA LEU A 24 -0.16 5.25 5.20
C LEU A 24 -1.43 5.71 5.94
N SER A 25 -1.68 5.18 7.14
CA SER A 25 -2.85 5.56 7.96
C SER A 25 -2.81 7.02 8.44
N HIS A 26 -1.62 7.61 8.62
CA HIS A 26 -1.50 9.02 9.02
C HIS A 26 -1.70 10.00 7.86
N LEU A 27 -1.61 9.53 6.61
CA LEU A 27 -1.72 10.40 5.44
C LEU A 27 -3.16 10.73 5.07
N ASP A 28 -4.15 9.99 5.60
CA ASP A 28 -5.57 10.23 5.34
C ASP A 28 -5.85 10.29 3.83
N ALA A 29 -5.31 9.34 3.07
CA ALA A 29 -5.41 9.31 1.61
C ALA A 29 -6.75 8.69 1.17
N ASP A 30 -7.37 9.24 0.13
CA ASP A 30 -8.51 8.61 -0.53
C ASP A 30 -8.07 7.50 -1.50
N VAL A 31 -6.85 7.62 -2.06
CA VAL A 31 -6.24 6.67 -2.98
C VAL A 31 -4.76 6.50 -2.66
N VAL A 32 -4.30 5.25 -2.55
CA VAL A 32 -2.88 4.90 -2.38
C VAL A 32 -2.41 4.08 -3.58
N GLY A 33 -1.36 4.55 -4.25
CA GLY A 33 -0.64 3.79 -5.27
C GLY A 33 0.62 3.15 -4.67
N LEU A 34 0.72 1.83 -4.72
CA LEU A 34 1.90 1.09 -4.27
C LEU A 34 2.76 0.69 -5.47
N THR A 35 4.07 0.95 -5.38
CA THR A 35 5.08 0.53 -6.38
C THR A 35 6.07 -0.45 -5.75
N GLU A 36 6.71 -1.28 -6.56
CA GLU A 36 7.50 -2.44 -6.09
C GLU A 36 6.71 -3.33 -5.13
N ALA A 37 5.40 -3.45 -5.38
CA ALA A 37 4.51 -4.36 -4.67
C ALA A 37 4.66 -5.79 -5.17
N ASP A 38 5.90 -6.28 -5.20
CA ASP A 38 6.29 -7.57 -5.77
C ASP A 38 5.71 -8.75 -4.97
N ASP A 39 5.36 -8.49 -3.71
CA ASP A 39 4.63 -9.42 -2.86
C ASP A 39 3.14 -9.00 -2.80
N PRO A 40 2.25 -9.63 -3.58
CA PRO A 40 0.84 -9.25 -3.65
C PRO A 40 0.11 -9.44 -2.32
N ASP A 41 0.58 -10.35 -1.45
CA ASP A 41 -0.04 -10.58 -0.15
C ASP A 41 0.20 -9.39 0.79
N VAL A 42 1.35 -8.70 0.69
CA VAL A 42 1.60 -7.46 1.44
C VAL A 42 0.64 -6.35 1.00
N ALA A 43 0.43 -6.19 -0.31
CA ALA A 43 -0.49 -5.20 -0.84
C ALA A 43 -1.95 -5.46 -0.40
N ALA A 44 -2.38 -6.73 -0.42
CA ALA A 44 -3.70 -7.14 0.05
C ALA A 44 -3.88 -6.93 1.56
N GLU A 45 -2.87 -7.27 2.37
CA GLU A 45 -2.89 -7.03 3.82
C GLU A 45 -3.00 -5.54 4.14
N LEU A 46 -2.17 -4.69 3.52
CA LEU A 46 -2.20 -3.24 3.71
C LEU A 46 -3.57 -2.66 3.34
N ALA A 47 -4.14 -3.07 2.21
CA ALA A 47 -5.48 -2.65 1.80
C ALA A 47 -6.56 -3.06 2.80
N GLN A 48 -6.51 -4.30 3.30
CA GLN A 48 -7.43 -4.78 4.33
C GLN A 48 -7.32 -3.95 5.61
N ARG A 49 -6.10 -3.68 6.08
CA ARG A 49 -5.85 -2.90 7.30
C ARG A 49 -6.26 -1.43 7.16
N LEU A 50 -6.11 -0.85 5.97
CA LEU A 50 -6.54 0.51 5.65
C LEU A 50 -8.05 0.60 5.34
N GLU A 51 -8.78 -0.52 5.39
CA GLU A 51 -10.20 -0.62 5.04
C GLU A 51 -10.50 -0.14 3.60
N MET A 52 -9.55 -0.36 2.69
CA MET A 52 -9.61 0.07 1.29
C MET A 52 -9.97 -1.08 0.35
N GLN A 53 -10.69 -0.74 -0.73
CA GLN A 53 -10.76 -1.62 -1.89
C GLN A 53 -9.41 -1.60 -2.63
N TYR A 54 -8.99 -2.74 -3.18
CA TYR A 54 -7.72 -2.82 -3.90
C TYR A 54 -7.84 -3.56 -5.23
N VAL A 55 -6.92 -3.20 -6.12
CA VAL A 55 -6.58 -3.95 -7.32
C VAL A 55 -5.06 -4.05 -7.32
N TRP A 56 -4.56 -5.24 -7.63
CA TRP A 56 -3.14 -5.48 -7.83
C TRP A 56 -2.92 -5.97 -9.26
N ALA A 57 -1.83 -5.55 -9.87
CA ALA A 57 -1.40 -6.00 -11.18
C ALA A 57 0.12 -6.14 -11.19
N GLU A 58 0.59 -7.17 -11.88
CA GLU A 58 2.02 -7.37 -12.11
C GLU A 58 2.57 -6.25 -13.00
N GLY A 59 3.68 -5.64 -12.57
CA GLY A 59 4.41 -4.64 -13.36
C GLY A 59 5.16 -5.29 -14.53
N SER A 60 5.43 -4.51 -15.58
CA SER A 60 6.19 -4.94 -16.76
C SER A 60 7.70 -4.89 -16.56
#